data_AF-A0A7X7C1D2-F1
#
_entry.id   AF-A0A7X7C1D2-F1
#
_cell.length_a   1.000
_cell.length_b   1.000
_cell.length_c   1.000
_cell.angle_alpha   90.00
_cell.angle_beta   90.00
_cell.angle_gamma   90.00
#
_symmetry.space_group_name_H-M   'P 1'
#
loop_
_entity.id
_entity.type
_entity.pdbx_description
1 polymer ?
#
loop_
_entity_poly.entity_id
_entity_poly.type
_entity_poly.pdbx_seq_one_letter_code
_entity_poly.pdbx_strand_id
1 'polypeptide(L)'
;MQKQGDKKKLRPKQEQNRPGKESKLKPESITTPMQQVNKLLGKVALITGGDSGIGKATALLFAENGADIVIAYLSESEDAKKTQKEIKEMGRKCY
;
A
#
# COMPACT_ATOMS: atom_id res chain seq x y z
N MET A 1 14.91 36.66 6.55
CA MET A 1 14.96 35.49 7.45
C MET A 1 14.27 34.31 6.77
N GLN A 2 15.02 33.43 6.09
CA GLN A 2 14.46 32.17 5.59
C GLN A 2 14.16 31.29 6.81
N LYS A 3 12.90 30.89 6.98
CA LYS A 3 12.49 29.93 8.00
C LYS A 3 13.32 28.66 7.79
N GLN A 4 14.18 28.32 8.75
CA GLN A 4 14.75 26.98 8.87
C GLN A 4 13.57 26.03 9.05
N GLY A 5 13.06 25.47 7.95
CA GLY A 5 12.15 24.34 8.03
C GLY A 5 12.87 23.20 8.74
N ASP A 6 12.20 22.57 9.71
CA ASP A 6 12.76 21.45 10.47
C ASP A 6 13.47 20.47 9.53
N LYS A 7 14.77 20.25 9.74
CA LYS A 7 15.53 19.27 8.98
C LYS A 7 14.83 17.92 9.14
N LYS A 8 14.19 17.42 8.07
CA LYS A 8 13.53 16.11 8.08
C LYS A 8 14.51 15.08 8.64
N LYS A 9 14.19 14.50 9.80
CA LYS A 9 14.98 13.41 10.39
C LYS A 9 15.10 12.30 9.35
N LEU A 10 16.33 11.98 8.97
CA LEU A 10 16.61 10.83 8.12
C LEU A 10 16.13 9.56 8.83
N ARG A 11 15.52 8.64 8.07
CA ARG A 11 15.08 7.35 8.61
C ARG A 11 16.31 6.56 9.10
N PRO A 12 16.15 5.72 10.15
CA PRO A 12 17.26 4.91 10.64
C PRO A 12 17.75 3.95 9.55
N LYS A 13 19.07 3.69 9.53
CA LYS A 13 19.67 2.67 8.68
C LYS A 13 19.07 1.30 9.01
N GLN A 14 18.60 0.59 8.00
CA GLN A 14 18.05 -0.77 8.10
C GLN A 14 18.24 -1.49 6.77
N GLU A 15 18.39 -2.82 6.80
CA GLU A 15 18.64 -3.64 5.62
C GLU A 15 17.85 -4.95 5.71
N GLN A 16 17.46 -5.50 4.56
CA GLN A 16 16.74 -6.77 4.43
C GLN A 16 17.18 -7.46 3.13
N ASN A 17 17.07 -8.79 3.10
CA ASN A 17 17.20 -9.53 1.84
C ASN A 17 16.01 -9.24 0.93
N ARG A 18 16.24 -9.35 -0.39
CA ARG A 18 15.16 -9.17 -1.36
C ARG A 18 14.41 -10.50 -1.60
N PRO A 19 13.08 -10.44 -1.77
CA PRO A 19 12.29 -9.22 -1.62
C PRO A 19 12.00 -8.96 -0.12
N GLY A 20 11.93 -7.69 0.26
CA GLY A 20 11.87 -7.27 1.67
C GLY A 20 10.44 -7.29 2.20
N LYS A 21 10.28 -7.46 3.52
CA LYS A 21 8.95 -7.42 4.15
C LYS A 21 8.63 -6.02 4.66
N GLU A 22 7.43 -5.54 4.34
CA GLU A 22 6.93 -4.24 4.78
C GLU A 22 6.68 -4.23 6.29
N SER A 23 6.17 -5.32 6.83
CA SER A 23 5.98 -5.55 8.27
C SER A 23 7.26 -5.43 9.12
N LYS A 24 8.45 -5.46 8.49
CA LYS A 24 9.75 -5.30 9.16
C LYS A 24 10.33 -3.88 9.06
N LEU A 25 9.69 -2.97 8.31
CA LEU A 25 10.16 -1.59 8.17
C LEU A 25 9.98 -0.80 9.46
N LYS A 26 10.96 0.06 9.76
CA LYS A 26 10.94 1.00 10.89
C LYS A 26 11.29 2.41 10.42
N PRO A 27 10.34 3.35 10.34
CA PRO A 27 8.90 3.19 10.54
C PRO A 27 8.23 2.40 9.40
N GLU A 28 7.03 1.89 9.65
CA GLU A 28 6.16 1.32 8.61
C GLU A 28 5.84 2.36 7.51
N SER A 29 5.49 1.88 6.32
CA SER A 29 4.96 2.73 5.25
C SER A 29 3.59 3.27 5.60
N ILE A 30 3.28 4.44 5.06
CA ILE A 30 1.94 5.02 5.10
C ILE A 30 1.31 4.74 3.75
N THR A 31 0.26 3.93 3.72
CA THR A 31 -0.46 3.55 2.49
C THR A 31 -1.92 3.97 2.52
N THR A 32 -2.36 4.66 3.57
CA THR A 32 -3.74 5.09 3.74
C THR A 32 -4.14 6.04 2.62
N PRO A 33 -5.24 5.75 1.89
CA PRO A 33 -5.81 6.67 0.91
C PRO A 33 -6.26 7.99 1.55
N MET A 34 -6.33 9.06 0.76
CA MET A 34 -6.66 10.40 1.24
C MET A 34 -8.07 10.88 0.85
N GLN A 35 -8.66 10.35 -0.24
CA GLN A 35 -9.93 10.84 -0.73
C GLN A 35 -10.63 9.85 -1.67
N GLN A 36 -11.88 9.55 -1.32
CA GLN A 36 -12.80 8.79 -2.14
C GLN A 36 -13.51 9.69 -3.16
N VAL A 37 -13.32 9.41 -4.46
CA VAL A 37 -14.02 10.10 -5.57
C VAL A 37 -14.72 9.12 -6.52
N ASN A 38 -14.91 7.86 -6.11
CA ASN A 38 -15.63 6.78 -6.83
C ASN A 38 -15.28 6.65 -8.33
N LYS A 39 -14.08 7.04 -8.74
CA LYS A 39 -13.69 7.11 -10.16
C LYS A 39 -13.57 5.75 -10.84
N LEU A 40 -13.51 4.67 -10.07
CA LEU A 40 -13.28 3.31 -10.55
C LEU A 40 -14.41 2.35 -10.17
N LEU A 41 -15.59 2.89 -9.86
CA LEU A 41 -16.75 2.08 -9.46
C LEU A 41 -17.05 0.99 -10.49
N GLY A 42 -17.09 -0.27 -10.02
CA GLY A 42 -17.41 -1.43 -10.85
C GLY A 42 -16.27 -1.91 -11.76
N LYS A 43 -15.06 -1.38 -11.60
CA LYS A 43 -13.86 -1.86 -12.31
C LYS A 43 -13.16 -2.96 -11.54
N VAL A 44 -12.34 -3.74 -12.25
CA VAL A 44 -11.41 -4.71 -11.67
C VAL A 44 -9.99 -4.31 -12.06
N ALA A 45 -9.06 -4.24 -11.11
CA ALA A 45 -7.67 -3.87 -11.35
C ALA A 45 -6.70 -4.97 -10.91
N LEU A 46 -5.78 -5.36 -11.79
CA LEU A 46 -4.63 -6.21 -11.46
C LEU A 46 -3.41 -5.34 -11.14
N ILE A 47 -2.85 -5.52 -9.94
CA ILE A 47 -1.71 -4.76 -9.45
C ILE A 47 -0.59 -5.73 -9.08
N THR A 48 0.50 -5.71 -9.85
CA THR A 48 1.73 -6.45 -9.56
C THR A 48 2.55 -5.70 -8.51
N GLY A 49 3.12 -6.42 -7.53
CA GLY A 49 3.72 -5.82 -6.34
C GLY A 49 2.68 -5.17 -5.41
N GLY A 50 1.42 -5.64 -5.46
CA GLY A 50 0.32 -5.09 -4.67
C GLY A 50 0.37 -5.44 -3.18
N ASP A 51 1.32 -6.27 -2.75
CA ASP A 51 1.51 -6.67 -1.36
C ASP A 51 2.09 -5.56 -0.49
N SER A 52 2.91 -4.67 -1.06
CA SER A 52 3.67 -3.68 -0.31
C SER A 52 3.91 -2.34 -1.02
N GLY A 53 4.36 -1.33 -0.26
CA GLY A 53 4.83 -0.04 -0.74
C GLY A 53 3.86 0.69 -1.66
N ILE A 54 4.36 1.08 -2.84
CA ILE A 54 3.59 1.85 -3.83
C ILE A 54 2.44 1.01 -4.41
N GLY A 55 2.67 -0.29 -4.65
CA GLY A 55 1.64 -1.16 -5.18
C GLY A 55 0.49 -1.33 -4.18
N LYS A 56 0.81 -1.54 -2.90
CA LYS A 56 -0.19 -1.53 -1.82
C LYS A 56 -0.95 -0.21 -1.75
N ALA A 57 -0.27 0.93 -1.71
CA ALA A 57 -0.93 2.24 -1.68
C ALA A 57 -1.87 2.46 -2.88
N THR A 58 -1.45 2.00 -4.06
CA THR A 58 -2.26 2.06 -5.28
C THR A 58 -3.50 1.16 -5.17
N ALA A 59 -3.32 -0.07 -4.67
CA ALA A 59 -4.40 -1.03 -4.49
C ALA A 59 -5.48 -0.53 -3.53
N LEU A 60 -5.07 0.04 -2.40
CA LEU A 60 -5.98 0.64 -1.42
C LEU A 60 -6.71 1.85 -1.99
N LEU A 61 -6.01 2.73 -2.71
CA LEU A 61 -6.63 3.90 -3.35
C LEU A 61 -7.64 3.48 -4.42
N PHE A 62 -7.35 2.44 -5.19
CA PHE A 62 -8.25 1.94 -6.22
C PHE A 62 -9.49 1.28 -5.59
N ALA A 63 -9.30 0.52 -4.52
CA ALA A 63 -10.39 -0.07 -3.74
C ALA A 63 -11.29 1.02 -3.14
N GLU A 64 -10.72 2.04 -2.50
CA GLU A 64 -11.46 3.20 -1.99
C GLU A 64 -12.25 3.89 -3.10
N ASN A 65 -11.73 3.92 -4.33
CA ASN A 65 -12.42 4.47 -5.49
C ASN A 65 -13.38 3.51 -6.19
N GLY A 66 -13.70 2.36 -5.58
CA GLY A 66 -14.80 1.48 -5.98
C GLY A 66 -14.42 0.29 -6.85
N ALA A 67 -13.13 0.04 -7.08
CA ALA A 67 -12.65 -1.12 -7.83
C ALA A 67 -12.54 -2.38 -6.96
N ASP A 68 -12.79 -3.55 -7.56
CA ASP A 68 -12.31 -4.83 -7.04
C ASP A 68 -10.84 -5.02 -7.48
N ILE A 69 -10.04 -5.70 -6.66
CA ILE A 69 -8.58 -5.76 -6.83
C ILE A 69 -8.09 -7.19 -6.99
N VAL A 70 -7.07 -7.39 -7.82
CA VAL A 70 -6.25 -8.61 -7.87
C VAL A 70 -4.82 -8.18 -7.55
N ILE A 71 -4.17 -8.81 -6.58
CA ILE A 71 -2.77 -8.53 -6.25
C ILE A 71 -1.88 -9.70 -6.67
N ALA A 72 -0.82 -9.38 -7.41
CA ALA A 72 0.25 -10.34 -7.70
C ALA A 72 1.52 -9.91 -6.97
N TYR A 73 2.23 -10.87 -6.39
CA TYR A 73 3.44 -10.66 -5.57
C TYR A 73 4.34 -11.89 -5.67
N LEU A 74 5.58 -11.80 -5.18
CA LEU A 74 6.55 -12.89 -5.34
C LEU A 74 6.41 -13.97 -4.27
N SER A 75 6.61 -13.62 -3.00
CA SER A 75 6.68 -14.58 -1.88
C SER A 75 6.22 -14.04 -0.53
N GLU A 76 5.90 -12.74 -0.44
CA GLU A 76 5.55 -11.99 0.76
C GLU A 76 4.07 -12.17 1.13
N SER A 77 3.63 -13.43 1.25
CA SER A 77 2.21 -13.77 1.47
C SER A 77 1.59 -13.15 2.71
N GLU A 78 2.39 -12.83 3.74
CA GLU A 78 1.91 -12.15 4.95
C GLU A 78 1.52 -10.70 4.66
N ASP A 79 2.37 -9.96 3.94
CA ASP A 79 2.11 -8.57 3.55
C ASP A 79 0.95 -8.52 2.54
N ALA A 80 0.89 -9.49 1.60
CA ALA A 80 -0.22 -9.62 0.67
C ALA A 80 -1.56 -9.89 1.37
N LYS A 81 -1.60 -10.75 2.40
CA LYS A 81 -2.80 -10.99 3.22
C LYS A 81 -3.24 -9.74 3.99
N LYS A 82 -2.29 -8.93 4.46
CA LYS A 82 -2.59 -7.65 5.13
C LYS A 82 -3.29 -6.71 4.15
N THR A 83 -2.74 -6.53 2.95
CA THR A 83 -3.37 -5.71 1.90
C THR A 83 -4.75 -6.26 1.48
N GLN A 84 -4.87 -7.58 1.30
CA GLN A 84 -6.14 -8.21 0.97
C GLN A 84 -7.21 -7.95 2.04
N LYS A 85 -6.83 -8.00 3.33
CA LYS A 85 -7.73 -7.72 4.44
C LYS A 85 -8.19 -6.26 4.43
N GLU A 86 -7.27 -5.32 4.28
CA GLU A 86 -7.58 -3.87 4.21
C GLU A 86 -8.56 -3.56 3.06
N ILE A 87 -8.37 -4.16 1.88
CA ILE A 87 -9.27 -4.00 0.72
C ILE A 87 -10.67 -4.59 1.01
N LYS A 88 -10.73 -5.75 1.67
CA LYS A 88 -12.01 -6.38 2.06
C LYS A 88 -12.76 -5.55 3.10
N GLU A 89 -12.06 -4.90 4.03
CA GLU A 89 -12.64 -3.97 5.01
C GLU A 89 -13.22 -2.71 4.34
N MET A 90 -12.68 -2.29 3.19
CA MET A 90 -13.28 -1.24 2.33
C MET A 90 -14.51 -1.74 1.54
N GLY A 91 -14.95 -2.98 1.76
CA GLY A 91 -16.12 -3.57 1.12
C GLY A 91 -15.90 -3.90 -0.37
N ARG A 92 -14.64 -4.05 -0.81
CA ARG A 92 -14.28 -4.49 -2.17
C ARG A 92 -13.79 -5.93 -2.16
N LYS A 93 -13.85 -6.60 -3.31
CA LYS A 93 -13.26 -7.93 -3.47
C LYS A 93 -11.77 -7.81 -3.71
N CYS A 94 -11.00 -8.71 -3.10
CA CYS A 94 -9.57 -8.82 -3.35
C CYS A 94 -9.18 -10.27 -3.59
N TYR A 95 -8.50 -10.51 -4.71
CA TYR A 95 -8.00 -11.81 -5.15
C TYR A 95 -6.48 -11.87 -5.02
#